data_AF-A0A518BZL2-F1
#
_entry.id   AF-A0A518BZL2-F1
#
_cell.length_a   1.000
_cell.length_b   1.000
_cell.length_c   1.000
_cell.angle_alpha   90.00
_cell.angle_beta   90.00
_cell.angle_gamma   90.00
#
_symmetry.space_group_name_H-M   'P 1'
#
loop_
_entity.id
_entity.type
_entity.pdbx_description
1 polymer ?
#
loop_
_entity_poly.entity_id
_entity_poly.type
_entity_poly.pdbx_seq_one_letter_code
_entity_poly.pdbx_strand_id
1 'polypeptide(L)'
;MMDAAVAIVITEIMYNPASSEKQPVRVEWVEVYNRSERPVDLSGWKLCDEDGESGGIPQGARLPGGETMILIPKAQTPRNFLSGWPLQEHRDSTVIVQLDGWRRGGFGGLSNSPSPSNEMLVLRRANGSTADAVNFDDTEPWPSDSPEGPSIYLRPHAIDPALNDRGENWARSSVEEHGGRAARNRGGYSEKDIGSPGFVAIDRESEASDATLRP
;
A
#
# COMPACT_ATOMS: atom_id res chain seq x y z
N MET A 1 1.58 -25.33 -4.28
CA MET A 1 2.34 -24.32 -5.04
C MET A 1 1.36 -23.19 -5.32
N MET A 2 1.44 -22.09 -4.58
CA MET A 2 0.57 -20.93 -4.85
C MET A 2 0.95 -20.36 -6.21
N ASP A 3 -0.04 -20.11 -7.05
CA ASP A 3 0.14 -19.45 -8.34
C ASP A 3 0.70 -18.04 -8.09
N ALA A 4 1.74 -17.65 -8.83
CA ALA A 4 2.36 -16.33 -8.72
C ALA A 4 1.36 -15.19 -9.01
N ALA A 5 0.21 -15.51 -9.60
CA ALA A 5 -0.89 -14.58 -9.82
C ALA A 5 -1.41 -13.96 -8.50
N VAL A 6 -1.65 -14.71 -7.42
CA VAL A 6 -2.32 -14.18 -6.21
C VAL A 6 -1.32 -13.84 -5.09
N ALA A 7 -0.08 -13.50 -5.46
CA ALA A 7 1.01 -13.28 -4.51
C ALA A 7 1.12 -11.83 -4.02
N ILE A 8 0.64 -10.87 -4.81
CA ILE A 8 0.80 -9.44 -4.53
C ILE A 8 -0.49 -8.90 -3.95
N VAL A 9 -0.40 -8.26 -2.79
CA VAL A 9 -1.54 -7.73 -2.02
C VAL A 9 -1.30 -6.25 -1.75
N ILE A 10 -2.30 -5.40 -1.91
CA ILE A 10 -2.32 -4.02 -1.44
C ILE A 10 -2.47 -4.06 0.08
N THR A 11 -1.50 -3.51 0.81
CA THR A 11 -1.42 -3.64 2.28
C THR A 11 -1.58 -2.33 3.02
N GLU A 12 -1.35 -1.19 2.37
CA GLU A 12 -1.49 0.10 3.02
C GLU A 12 -1.82 1.21 2.02
N ILE A 13 -2.70 2.13 2.43
CA ILE A 13 -3.22 3.22 1.58
C ILE A 13 -3.18 4.53 2.38
N MET A 14 -2.38 5.49 1.90
CA MET A 14 -2.34 6.88 2.41
C MET A 14 -3.20 7.77 1.50
N TYR A 15 -4.51 7.75 1.70
CA TYR A 15 -5.47 8.46 0.84
C TYR A 15 -5.82 9.86 1.33
N ASN A 16 -5.86 10.11 2.64
CA ASN A 16 -6.21 11.41 3.22
C ASN A 16 -5.11 11.93 4.18
N PRO A 17 -3.93 12.28 3.67
CA PRO A 17 -2.84 12.80 4.49
C PRO A 17 -3.20 14.19 5.06
N ALA A 18 -2.71 14.49 6.26
CA ALA A 18 -2.84 15.80 6.89
C ALA A 18 -1.92 16.84 6.23
N SER A 19 -0.95 16.37 5.45
CA SER A 19 -0.07 17.21 4.64
C SER A 19 -0.77 17.82 3.44
N SER A 20 -0.28 18.99 3.02
CA SER A 20 -0.85 19.74 1.90
C SER A 20 -0.81 18.94 0.58
N GLU A 21 -1.98 18.64 0.06
CA GLU A 21 -2.19 18.10 -1.28
C GLU A 21 -2.34 19.16 -2.38
N LYS A 22 -1.76 20.34 -2.17
CA LYS A 22 -1.65 21.34 -3.23
C LYS A 22 -0.74 20.83 -4.35
N GLN A 23 -1.12 21.15 -5.59
CA GLN A 23 -0.42 20.67 -6.76
C GLN A 23 1.03 21.19 -6.83
N PRO A 24 2.00 20.32 -7.23
CA PRO A 24 1.81 18.90 -7.50
C PRO A 24 1.69 18.09 -6.21
N VAL A 25 0.69 17.20 -6.14
CA VAL A 25 0.47 16.31 -4.99
C VAL A 25 1.60 15.29 -4.87
N ARG A 26 2.09 15.10 -3.63
CA ARG A 26 3.30 14.31 -3.35
C ARG A 26 3.14 13.34 -2.19
N VAL A 27 2.02 13.39 -1.48
CA VAL A 27 1.92 12.81 -0.13
C VAL A 27 1.05 11.57 -0.05
N GLU A 28 0.23 11.32 -1.06
CA GLU A 28 -0.41 10.02 -1.26
C GLU A 28 0.60 8.93 -1.61
N TRP A 29 0.30 7.70 -1.23
CA TRP A 29 1.04 6.51 -1.63
C TRP A 29 0.22 5.25 -1.35
N VAL A 30 0.59 4.17 -2.05
CA VAL A 30 0.02 2.84 -1.89
C VAL A 30 1.17 1.86 -1.65
N GLU A 31 1.02 0.96 -0.70
CA GLU A 31 1.94 -0.15 -0.48
C GLU A 31 1.36 -1.45 -1.06
N VAL A 32 2.22 -2.21 -1.72
CA VAL A 32 1.94 -3.60 -2.08
C VAL A 32 2.98 -4.54 -1.44
N TYR A 33 2.55 -5.74 -1.07
CA TYR A 33 3.36 -6.76 -0.43
C TYR A 33 3.39 -8.04 -1.26
N ASN A 34 4.55 -8.66 -1.39
CA ASN A 34 4.68 -9.98 -2.00
C ASN A 34 4.68 -11.06 -0.93
N ARG A 35 3.54 -11.75 -0.78
CA ARG A 35 3.37 -12.82 0.21
C ARG A 35 4.01 -14.16 -0.17
N SER A 36 4.58 -14.26 -1.37
CA SER A 36 5.30 -15.45 -1.81
C SER A 36 6.76 -15.41 -1.37
N GLU A 37 7.46 -16.54 -1.46
CA GLU A 37 8.90 -16.63 -1.18
C GLU A 37 9.78 -16.21 -2.38
N ARG A 38 9.17 -15.93 -3.55
CA ARG A 38 9.91 -15.71 -4.79
C ARG A 38 9.74 -14.27 -5.27
N PRO A 39 10.78 -13.69 -5.90
CA PRO A 39 10.65 -12.39 -6.50
C PRO A 39 9.63 -12.40 -7.65
N VAL A 40 8.74 -11.41 -7.67
CA VAL A 40 7.75 -11.20 -8.74
C VAL A 40 8.17 -9.99 -9.56
N ASP A 41 8.07 -10.09 -10.88
CA ASP A 41 8.31 -8.97 -11.81
C ASP A 41 7.03 -8.17 -11.99
N LEU A 42 7.03 -6.92 -11.53
CA LEU A 42 5.89 -6.01 -11.61
C LEU A 42 6.00 -5.04 -12.79
N SER A 43 6.97 -5.23 -13.69
CA SER A 43 7.15 -4.39 -14.87
C SER A 43 5.85 -4.23 -15.66
N GLY A 44 5.43 -2.99 -15.89
CA GLY A 44 4.23 -2.65 -16.65
C GLY A 44 2.90 -2.80 -15.90
N TRP A 45 2.91 -3.24 -14.63
CA TRP A 45 1.71 -3.22 -13.80
C TRP A 45 1.30 -1.78 -13.47
N LYS A 46 0.03 -1.55 -13.17
CA LYS A 46 -0.55 -0.21 -13.01
C LYS A 46 -1.45 -0.15 -11.78
N LEU A 47 -1.57 1.03 -11.18
CA LEU A 47 -2.70 1.38 -10.33
C LEU A 47 -3.82 1.92 -11.21
N CYS A 48 -5.05 1.55 -10.88
CA CYS A 48 -6.24 1.98 -11.59
C CYS A 48 -7.32 2.31 -10.57
N ASP A 49 -8.18 3.26 -10.93
CA ASP A 49 -9.43 3.62 -10.26
C ASP A 49 -10.52 3.69 -11.33
N GLU A 50 -11.71 4.15 -10.94
CA GLU A 50 -12.83 4.39 -11.85
C GLU A 50 -12.54 5.51 -12.87
N ASP A 51 -11.64 6.43 -12.54
CA ASP A 51 -11.28 7.58 -13.35
C ASP A 51 -10.18 7.30 -14.38
N GLY A 52 -9.39 6.23 -14.18
CA GLY A 52 -8.50 5.65 -15.17
C GLY A 52 -7.33 4.87 -14.57
N GLU A 53 -6.12 5.14 -15.06
CA GLU A 53 -4.93 4.33 -14.77
C GLU A 53 -3.64 5.14 -14.72
N SER A 54 -2.73 4.70 -13.85
CA SER A 54 -1.37 5.20 -13.80
C SER A 54 -0.56 4.73 -15.01
N GLY A 55 0.60 5.35 -15.20
CA GLY A 55 1.69 4.76 -15.98
C GLY A 55 2.12 3.42 -15.39
N GLY A 56 2.72 2.58 -16.22
CA GLY A 56 3.23 1.28 -15.78
C GLY A 56 4.42 1.42 -14.84
N ILE A 57 4.50 0.52 -13.86
CA ILE A 57 5.70 0.28 -13.05
C ILE A 57 6.90 0.08 -13.99
N PRO A 58 8.07 0.72 -13.76
CA PRO A 58 9.21 0.68 -14.65
C PRO A 58 9.72 -0.74 -14.95
N GLN A 59 10.29 -0.91 -16.14
CA GLN A 59 10.89 -2.18 -16.56
C GLN A 59 12.01 -2.61 -15.61
N GLY A 60 12.02 -3.89 -15.25
CA GLY A 60 12.98 -4.48 -14.32
C GLY A 60 12.62 -4.32 -12.83
N ALA A 61 11.49 -3.68 -12.51
CA ALA A 61 11.03 -3.58 -11.12
C ALA A 61 10.58 -4.95 -10.61
N ARG A 62 11.42 -5.55 -9.76
CA ARG A 62 11.13 -6.82 -9.10
C ARG A 62 10.85 -6.57 -7.63
N LEU A 63 9.80 -7.19 -7.13
CA LEU A 63 9.46 -7.20 -5.71
C LEU A 63 9.90 -8.55 -5.11
N PRO A 64 10.95 -8.59 -4.26
CA PRO A 64 11.36 -9.82 -3.61
C PRO A 64 10.24 -10.45 -2.78
N GLY A 65 10.35 -11.76 -2.55
CA GLY A 65 9.40 -12.46 -1.68
C GLY A 65 9.53 -11.98 -0.24
N GLY A 66 8.40 -11.74 0.42
CA GLY A 66 8.35 -11.25 1.78
C GLY A 66 8.68 -9.76 1.96
N GLU A 67 8.71 -8.98 0.86
CA GLU A 67 9.02 -7.55 0.88
C GLU A 67 7.89 -6.69 0.33
N THR A 68 8.00 -5.37 0.50
CA THR A 68 7.02 -4.40 0.01
C THR A 68 7.54 -3.53 -1.13
N MET A 69 6.60 -2.94 -1.87
CA MET A 69 6.86 -1.86 -2.81
C MET A 69 5.92 -0.70 -2.50
N ILE A 70 6.48 0.49 -2.28
CA ILE A 70 5.72 1.73 -2.18
C ILE A 70 5.58 2.35 -3.56
N LEU A 71 4.35 2.55 -3.98
CA LEU A 71 3.97 3.26 -5.19
C LEU A 71 3.64 4.71 -4.83
N ILE A 72 4.34 5.65 -5.47
CA ILE A 72 4.21 7.09 -5.20
C ILE A 72 3.88 7.85 -6.49
N PRO A 73 3.19 9.01 -6.41
CA PRO A 73 3.01 9.90 -7.56
C PRO A 73 4.35 10.33 -8.14
N LYS A 74 4.44 10.51 -9.47
CA LYS A 74 5.68 10.99 -10.14
C LYS A 74 6.26 12.26 -9.55
N ALA A 75 5.41 13.14 -9.03
CA ALA A 75 5.85 14.36 -8.39
C ALA A 75 6.69 14.09 -7.13
N GLN A 76 6.36 13.06 -6.34
CA GLN A 76 7.18 12.65 -5.20
C GLN A 76 8.45 11.94 -5.68
N THR A 77 9.54 12.02 -4.90
CA THR A 77 10.79 11.29 -5.21
C THR A 77 11.10 10.28 -4.10
N PRO A 78 11.76 9.15 -4.38
CA PRO A 78 12.20 8.21 -3.35
C PRO A 78 13.03 8.89 -2.25
N ARG A 79 13.92 9.82 -2.63
CA ARG A 79 14.73 10.58 -1.68
C ARG A 79 13.88 11.41 -0.71
N ASN A 80 12.86 12.10 -1.23
CA ASN A 80 11.99 12.92 -0.40
C ASN A 80 11.07 12.06 0.46
N PHE A 81 10.52 10.97 -0.10
CA PHE A 81 9.76 9.98 0.65
C PHE A 81 10.55 9.46 1.85
N LEU A 82 11.79 8.98 1.64
CA LEU A 82 12.69 8.51 2.70
C LEU A 82 13.12 9.61 3.68
N SER A 83 13.08 10.88 3.28
CA SER A 83 13.34 11.98 4.20
C SER A 83 12.18 12.25 5.15
N GLY A 84 10.95 11.96 4.71
CA GLY A 84 9.71 12.06 5.49
C GLY A 84 9.47 10.83 6.36
N TRP A 85 9.66 9.63 5.82
CA TRP A 85 9.40 8.39 6.54
C TRP A 85 10.68 7.83 7.16
N PRO A 86 10.80 7.77 8.50
CA PRO A 86 11.98 7.26 9.18
C PRO A 86 12.01 5.72 9.11
N LEU A 87 12.31 5.18 7.93
CA LEU A 87 12.42 3.74 7.75
C LEU A 87 13.54 3.19 8.64
N GLN A 88 13.27 2.12 9.37
CA GLN A 88 14.24 1.43 10.19
C GLN A 88 15.10 0.53 9.30
N GLU A 89 16.36 0.94 9.13
CA GLU A 89 17.37 0.13 8.45
C GLU A 89 17.36 -1.30 9.06
N HIS A 90 17.28 -2.32 8.19
CA HIS A 90 17.19 -3.76 8.50
C HIS A 90 15.83 -4.32 8.94
N ARG A 91 14.78 -3.49 9.12
CA ARG A 91 13.42 -3.98 9.36
C ARG A 91 12.46 -3.66 8.22
N ASP A 92 12.69 -2.53 7.57
CA ASP A 92 11.89 -2.09 6.45
C ASP A 92 12.65 -2.41 5.16
N SER A 93 12.18 -3.42 4.41
CA SER A 93 12.72 -3.76 3.09
C SER A 93 11.70 -3.41 2.05
N THR A 94 11.93 -2.28 1.37
CA THR A 94 10.99 -1.76 0.38
C THR A 94 11.69 -1.23 -0.86
N VAL A 95 11.03 -1.45 -2.00
CA VAL A 95 11.30 -0.72 -3.25
C VAL A 95 10.37 0.48 -3.31
N ILE A 96 10.87 1.67 -3.69
CA ILE A 96 10.01 2.85 -3.89
C ILE A 96 9.95 3.17 -5.38
N VAL A 97 8.76 3.16 -5.96
CA VAL A 97 8.51 3.32 -7.38
C VAL A 97 7.61 4.53 -7.65
N GLN A 98 8.09 5.41 -8.53
CA GLN A 98 7.30 6.53 -9.03
C GLN A 98 6.42 6.10 -10.20
N LEU A 99 5.12 6.40 -10.12
CA LEU A 99 4.17 6.17 -11.20
C LEU A 99 3.83 7.46 -11.94
N ASP A 100 3.96 7.44 -13.26
CA ASP A 100 3.43 8.49 -14.14
C ASP A 100 1.88 8.47 -14.15
N GLY A 101 1.23 9.52 -14.65
CA GLY A 101 -0.25 9.56 -14.78
C GLY A 101 -1.05 9.74 -13.49
N TRP A 102 -0.47 9.50 -12.31
CA TRP A 102 -1.09 9.80 -11.00
C TRP A 102 -1.35 11.31 -10.85
N ARG A 103 -2.63 11.69 -10.70
CA ARG A 103 -3.15 13.07 -10.66
C ARG A 103 -2.82 13.92 -11.90
N ARG A 104 -2.51 13.27 -13.04
CA ARG A 104 -2.17 13.95 -14.32
C ARG A 104 -2.74 13.22 -15.55
N GLY A 105 -4.07 13.10 -15.59
CA GLY A 105 -4.81 12.69 -16.79
C GLY A 105 -4.80 11.19 -17.07
N GLY A 106 -4.52 10.37 -16.06
CA GLY A 106 -4.63 8.91 -16.12
C GLY A 106 -5.37 8.38 -14.91
N PHE A 107 -4.76 8.47 -13.72
CA PHE A 107 -5.32 8.07 -12.43
C PHE A 107 -5.65 9.33 -11.62
N GLY A 108 -6.86 9.43 -11.06
CA GLY A 108 -7.39 10.67 -10.47
C GLY A 108 -6.66 11.11 -9.20
N GLY A 109 -5.96 10.18 -8.55
CA GLY A 109 -5.49 10.30 -7.18
C GLY A 109 -6.22 9.28 -6.31
N LEU A 110 -5.93 9.28 -5.02
CA LEU A 110 -6.81 8.64 -4.04
C LEU A 110 -7.81 9.69 -3.56
N SER A 111 -9.07 9.32 -3.42
CA SER A 111 -10.12 10.18 -2.90
C SER A 111 -9.96 10.34 -1.39
N ASN A 112 -9.98 11.59 -0.90
CA ASN A 112 -10.05 11.89 0.54
C ASN A 112 -11.44 11.62 1.14
N SER A 113 -12.42 11.28 0.32
CA SER A 113 -13.76 10.87 0.74
C SER A 113 -14.16 9.64 -0.07
N PRO A 114 -13.49 8.51 0.16
CA PRO A 114 -13.74 7.28 -0.57
C PRO A 114 -15.12 6.73 -0.24
N SER A 115 -15.68 6.00 -1.18
CA SER A 115 -16.98 5.35 -1.10
C SER A 115 -16.94 4.13 -2.01
N PRO A 116 -17.88 3.18 -1.86
CA PRO A 116 -17.86 1.95 -2.64
C PRO A 116 -18.14 2.15 -4.15
N SER A 117 -18.35 3.40 -4.58
CA SER A 117 -18.71 3.80 -5.94
C SER A 117 -17.74 4.78 -6.61
N ASN A 118 -16.73 5.27 -5.89
CA ASN A 118 -15.77 6.25 -6.42
C ASN A 118 -14.31 5.91 -6.13
N GLU A 119 -14.02 4.85 -5.37
CA GLU A 119 -12.66 4.52 -4.98
C GLU A 119 -12.44 3.00 -4.92
N MET A 120 -12.41 2.40 -6.11
CA MET A 120 -12.00 1.02 -6.33
C MET A 120 -10.55 0.99 -6.83
N LEU A 121 -9.61 0.89 -5.89
CA LEU A 121 -8.19 0.82 -6.20
C LEU A 121 -7.82 -0.56 -6.72
N VAL A 122 -7.40 -0.64 -7.98
CA VAL A 122 -7.03 -1.89 -8.65
C VAL A 122 -5.55 -1.92 -8.99
N LEU A 123 -4.86 -2.96 -8.51
CA LEU A 123 -3.54 -3.32 -8.99
C LEU A 123 -3.69 -4.23 -10.22
N ARG A 124 -3.43 -3.69 -11.41
CA ARG A 124 -3.59 -4.41 -12.68
C ARG A 124 -2.24 -4.86 -13.23
N ARG A 125 -2.15 -6.13 -13.62
CA ARG A 125 -0.97 -6.73 -14.25
C ARG A 125 -0.73 -6.14 -15.65
N ALA A 126 0.49 -6.28 -16.14
CA ALA A 126 0.87 -5.85 -17.49
C ALA A 126 0.05 -6.50 -18.62
N ASN A 127 -0.50 -7.70 -18.39
CA ASN A 127 -1.39 -8.39 -19.34
C ASN A 127 -2.86 -7.94 -19.26
N GLY A 128 -3.19 -6.94 -18.44
CA GLY A 128 -4.54 -6.40 -18.25
C GLY A 128 -5.40 -7.12 -17.20
N SER A 129 -4.97 -8.27 -16.67
CA SER A 129 -5.69 -8.95 -15.58
C SER A 129 -5.52 -8.26 -14.23
N THR A 130 -6.54 -8.29 -13.39
CA THR A 130 -6.45 -7.78 -12.01
C THR A 130 -5.59 -8.70 -11.16
N ALA A 131 -4.55 -8.13 -10.53
CA ALA A 131 -3.77 -8.80 -9.50
C ALA A 131 -4.48 -8.78 -8.16
N ASP A 132 -4.95 -7.60 -7.80
CA ASP A 132 -5.60 -7.32 -6.55
C ASP A 132 -6.49 -6.08 -6.71
N ALA A 133 -7.51 -5.96 -5.88
CA ALA A 133 -8.39 -4.79 -5.82
C ALA A 133 -8.77 -4.51 -4.37
N VAL A 134 -9.06 -3.25 -4.08
CA VAL A 134 -9.56 -2.79 -2.79
C VAL A 134 -10.61 -1.73 -3.07
N ASN A 135 -11.88 -2.03 -2.80
CA ASN A 135 -12.97 -1.04 -2.86
C ASN A 135 -13.20 -0.44 -1.46
N PHE A 136 -12.37 0.55 -1.10
CA PHE A 136 -12.33 1.09 0.27
C PHE A 136 -13.30 2.25 0.51
N ASP A 137 -13.55 2.52 1.79
CA ASP A 137 -14.45 3.56 2.30
C ASP A 137 -13.79 4.18 3.55
N ASP A 138 -14.37 5.26 4.09
CA ASP A 138 -14.02 5.88 5.36
C ASP A 138 -15.11 5.73 6.44
N THR A 139 -16.12 4.91 6.14
CA THR A 139 -17.22 4.57 7.06
C THR A 139 -17.23 3.09 7.45
N GLU A 140 -17.75 2.80 8.66
CA GLU A 140 -17.86 1.45 9.22
C GLU A 140 -18.45 0.47 8.17
N PRO A 141 -17.78 -0.67 7.87
CA PRO A 141 -16.73 -1.30 8.68
C PRO A 141 -15.29 -0.84 8.41
N TRP A 142 -15.08 0.08 7.47
CA TRP A 142 -13.74 0.63 7.20
C TRP A 142 -13.31 1.63 8.29
N PRO A 143 -12.00 1.83 8.50
CA PRO A 143 -11.51 2.80 9.46
C PRO A 143 -11.94 4.23 9.10
N SER A 144 -12.38 4.98 10.11
CA SER A 144 -12.67 6.41 9.92
C SER A 144 -11.41 7.22 9.64
N ASP A 145 -11.53 8.15 8.71
CA ASP A 145 -10.48 9.09 8.29
C ASP A 145 -10.30 10.30 9.22
N SER A 146 -11.15 10.46 10.25
CA SER A 146 -11.19 11.67 11.08
C SER A 146 -10.48 11.49 12.42
N PRO A 147 -9.51 12.35 12.79
CA PRO A 147 -8.94 13.45 12.00
C PRO A 147 -8.03 12.95 10.86
N GLU A 148 -7.83 13.75 9.80
CA GLU A 148 -6.95 13.40 8.67
C GLU A 148 -5.51 13.08 9.10
N GLY A 149 -4.76 12.35 8.26
CA GLY A 149 -3.32 12.09 8.46
C GLY A 149 -2.93 10.62 8.42
N PRO A 150 -3.56 9.75 9.21
CA PRO A 150 -3.19 8.35 9.19
C PRO A 150 -3.63 7.63 7.91
N SER A 151 -2.75 6.77 7.39
CA SER A 151 -3.12 5.75 6.42
C SER A 151 -4.05 4.70 7.04
N ILE A 152 -4.61 3.85 6.19
CA ILE A 152 -5.18 2.56 6.60
C ILE A 152 -4.25 1.43 6.18
N TYR A 153 -4.09 0.43 7.04
CA TYR A 153 -3.28 -0.76 6.79
C TYR A 153 -4.12 -2.03 6.96
N LEU A 154 -3.77 -3.07 6.21
CA LEU A 154 -4.39 -4.38 6.27
C LEU A 154 -3.90 -5.14 7.50
N ARG A 155 -4.82 -5.67 8.31
CA ARG A 155 -4.49 -6.37 9.55
C ARG A 155 -3.70 -7.66 9.28
N PRO A 156 -2.86 -8.12 10.23
CA PRO A 156 -1.96 -9.26 10.03
C PRO A 156 -2.63 -10.57 9.62
N HIS A 157 -3.85 -10.82 10.08
CA HIS A 157 -4.62 -12.02 9.73
C HIS A 157 -5.22 -11.99 8.32
N ALA A 158 -5.14 -10.85 7.63
CA ALA A 158 -5.88 -10.57 6.41
C ALA A 158 -5.00 -10.32 5.18
N ILE A 159 -3.70 -10.63 5.23
CA ILE A 159 -2.74 -10.45 4.11
C ILE A 159 -3.03 -11.45 2.96
N ASP A 160 -4.16 -11.25 2.30
CA ASP A 160 -4.69 -12.05 1.20
C ASP A 160 -5.61 -11.18 0.30
N PRO A 161 -5.49 -11.23 -1.05
CA PRO A 161 -6.34 -10.48 -1.98
C PRO A 161 -7.84 -10.78 -1.89
N ALA A 162 -8.26 -11.86 -1.23
CA ALA A 162 -9.67 -12.15 -1.01
C ALA A 162 -10.22 -11.56 0.30
N LEU A 163 -9.34 -11.05 1.16
CA LEU A 163 -9.67 -10.54 2.50
C LEU A 163 -9.53 -9.02 2.60
N ASN A 164 -8.72 -8.41 1.74
CA ASN A 164 -8.50 -6.96 1.71
C ASN A 164 -9.66 -6.15 1.11
N ASP A 165 -10.70 -6.80 0.57
CA ASP A 165 -11.96 -6.16 0.17
C ASP A 165 -12.95 -5.95 1.33
N ARG A 166 -12.57 -6.29 2.57
CA ARG A 166 -13.43 -6.24 3.74
C ARG A 166 -12.96 -5.19 4.72
N GLY A 167 -13.74 -4.14 4.95
CA GLY A 167 -13.35 -3.03 5.83
C GLY A 167 -12.97 -3.47 7.25
N GLU A 168 -13.59 -4.53 7.79
CA GLU A 168 -13.26 -5.07 9.11
C GLU A 168 -11.84 -5.66 9.21
N ASN A 169 -11.17 -5.85 8.08
CA ASN A 169 -9.78 -6.29 8.01
C ASN A 169 -8.79 -5.12 7.93
N TRP A 170 -9.26 -3.89 7.82
CA TRP A 170 -8.42 -2.69 7.77
C TRP A 170 -8.44 -1.95 9.09
N ALA A 171 -7.28 -1.47 9.49
CA ALA A 171 -7.10 -0.64 10.67
C ALA A 171 -6.50 0.70 10.25
N ARG A 172 -6.77 1.72 11.04
CA ARG A 172 -6.10 3.00 10.90
C ARG A 172 -4.72 2.94 11.53
N SER A 173 -3.72 3.46 10.84
CA SER A 173 -2.35 3.51 11.34
C SER A 173 -2.25 4.34 12.61
N SER A 174 -1.54 3.83 13.60
CA SER A 174 -1.27 4.51 14.86
C SER A 174 0.21 4.33 15.22
N VAL A 175 0.78 5.28 15.97
CA VAL A 175 2.20 5.20 16.33
C VAL A 175 2.42 4.00 17.26
N GLU A 176 3.47 3.21 16.99
CA GLU A 176 3.88 1.99 17.73
C GLU A 176 2.97 0.76 17.55
N GLU A 177 1.88 0.86 16.78
CA GLU A 177 1.04 -0.29 16.43
C GLU A 177 1.40 -0.84 15.06
N HIS A 178 1.72 -2.14 14.98
CA HIS A 178 2.04 -2.83 13.72
C HIS A 178 3.02 -2.07 12.81
N GLY A 179 4.04 -1.43 13.40
CA GLY A 179 5.06 -0.67 12.67
C GLY A 179 4.68 0.77 12.32
N GLY A 180 3.47 1.21 12.67
CA GLY A 180 3.00 2.56 12.47
C GLY A 180 3.89 3.60 13.17
N ARG A 181 4.15 4.69 12.47
CA ARG A 181 5.07 5.76 12.86
C ARG A 181 4.59 7.08 12.29
N ALA A 182 4.85 8.17 13.00
CA ALA A 182 4.66 9.50 12.45
C ALA A 182 5.72 9.78 11.38
N ALA A 183 5.31 10.39 10.27
CA ALA A 183 6.25 10.98 9.34
C ALA A 183 6.99 12.15 10.00
N ARG A 184 8.09 12.57 9.39
CA ARG A 184 8.84 13.78 9.73
C ARG A 184 8.28 14.93 8.93
N ASN A 185 8.45 16.15 9.43
CA ASN A 185 8.17 17.39 8.68
C ASN A 185 9.19 17.63 7.55
N ARG A 186 9.26 16.71 6.58
CA ARG A 186 10.23 16.61 5.49
C ARG A 186 9.59 15.87 4.31
N GLY A 187 10.13 16.07 3.10
CA GLY A 187 9.63 15.37 1.91
C GLY A 187 8.22 15.74 1.47
N GLY A 188 7.61 16.76 2.10
CA GLY A 188 6.21 17.15 1.90
C GLY A 188 5.26 16.63 2.98
N TYR A 189 5.73 15.76 3.87
CA TYR A 189 4.95 15.18 4.96
C TYR A 189 4.97 16.04 6.23
N SER A 190 4.05 15.72 7.15
CA SER A 190 3.87 16.34 8.46
C SER A 190 3.85 15.25 9.52
N GLU A 191 4.10 15.61 10.78
CA GLU A 191 4.09 14.65 11.90
C GLU A 191 2.68 14.13 12.24
N LYS A 192 1.64 14.67 11.59
CA LYS A 192 0.27 14.15 11.67
C LYS A 192 0.01 13.04 10.67
N ASP A 193 0.85 12.90 9.65
CA ASP A 193 0.78 11.76 8.75
C ASP A 193 1.36 10.53 9.47
N ILE A 194 0.57 9.48 9.61
CA ILE A 194 0.95 8.27 10.34
C ILE A 194 0.77 7.08 9.41
N GLY A 195 1.78 6.22 9.33
CA GLY A 195 1.74 5.01 8.50
C GLY A 195 2.89 4.07 8.81
N SER A 196 2.91 2.91 8.17
CA SER A 196 3.90 1.85 8.33
C SER A 196 4.70 1.53 7.05
N PRO A 197 4.99 2.49 6.14
CA PRO A 197 5.48 2.16 4.79
C PRO A 197 6.79 1.38 4.82
N GLY A 198 6.82 0.17 4.27
CA GLY A 198 7.97 -0.71 4.31
C GLY A 198 7.86 -1.83 5.33
N PHE A 199 6.78 -1.89 6.10
CA PHE A 199 6.56 -2.87 7.15
C PHE A 199 5.15 -3.45 7.09
N VAL A 200 5.05 -4.77 6.95
CA VAL A 200 3.80 -5.50 7.05
C VAL A 200 3.86 -6.42 8.26
N ALA A 201 2.94 -6.22 9.21
CA ALA A 201 2.77 -7.16 10.30
C ALA A 201 2.09 -8.44 9.78
N ILE A 202 2.60 -9.61 10.18
CA ILE A 202 2.10 -10.92 9.74
C ILE A 202 1.89 -11.79 10.97
N ASP A 203 0.72 -12.40 11.10
CA ASP A 203 0.48 -13.40 12.14
C ASP A 203 1.28 -14.65 11.83
N ARG A 204 2.27 -14.95 12.67
CA ARG A 204 3.07 -16.18 12.53
C ARG A 204 2.40 -17.42 13.11
N GLU A 205 1.14 -17.34 13.53
CA GLU A 205 0.40 -18.48 14.08
C GLU A 205 -0.20 -19.36 12.97
N SER A 206 0.63 -20.20 12.35
CA SER A 206 0.20 -21.52 11.83
C SER A 206 1.33 -22.51 11.57
N GLU A 207 2.61 -22.13 11.69
CA GLU A 207 3.72 -23.10 11.50
C GLU A 207 4.00 -23.98 12.72
N ALA A 208 3.45 -23.64 13.90
CA ALA A 208 3.74 -24.38 15.15
C ALA A 208 2.79 -25.56 15.45
N SER A 209 1.67 -25.72 14.74
CA SER A 209 0.69 -26.78 15.03
C SER A 209 0.90 -28.09 14.26
N ASP A 210 1.76 -28.11 13.24
CA ASP A 210 2.04 -29.34 12.44
C ASP A 210 3.36 -30.05 12.84
N ALA A 211 4.10 -29.50 13.82
CA ALA A 211 5.36 -30.08 14.30
C ALA A 211 5.19 -31.09 15.46
N THR A 212 3.99 -31.25 16.02
CA THR A 212 3.73 -32.14 17.18
C THR A 212 3.00 -33.45 16.84
N LEU A 213 2.80 -33.79 15.57
CA LEU A 213 2.18 -35.05 15.17
C LEU A 213 3.03 -35.81 14.15
N ARG A 214 4.17 -36.33 14.61
CA ARG A 214 4.76 -37.56 14.06
C ARG A 214 5.16 -38.49 15.21
N PRO A 215 4.90 -39.80 15.07
CA PRO A 215 4.72 -40.76 16.18
C PRO A 215 5.99 -41.09 16.96
#